data_AF-A0A916DES8-F1
#
_entry.id   AF-A0A916DES8-F1
#
_cell.length_a   1.000
_cell.length_b   1.000
_cell.length_c   1.000
_cell.angle_alpha   90.00
_cell.angle_beta   90.00
_cell.angle_gamma   90.00
#
_symmetry.space_group_name_H-M   'P 1'
#
loop_
_entity.id
_entity.type
_entity.pdbx_description
1 polymer ?
#
loop_
_entity_poly.entity_id
_entity_poly.type
_entity_poly.pdbx_seq_one_letter_code
_entity_poly.pdbx_strand_id
1 'polypeptide(L)' 'MIPPADFQQHTPMMQQYLRLKAQYPELLLFYRMGDFYELFFEDAEKAARLLDITLTSRGQSAGRPIRMAGVPYHAVEQYL' A
#
# COMPACT_ATOMS: atom_id res chain seq x y z
N MET A 1 -19.52 -7.67 -10.03
CA MET A 1 -18.43 -8.22 -10.85
C MET A 1 -17.35 -7.15 -10.93
N ILE A 2 -16.27 -7.27 -10.16
CA ILE A 2 -15.14 -6.32 -10.26
C ILE A 2 -14.44 -6.65 -11.59
N PRO A 3 -14.34 -5.73 -12.55
CA PRO A 3 -13.63 -6.01 -13.81
C PRO A 3 -12.20 -6.44 -13.47
N PRO A 4 -11.59 -7.36 -14.25
CA PRO A 4 -10.18 -7.68 -14.07
C PRO A 4 -9.41 -6.37 -14.23
N ALA A 5 -8.97 -5.80 -13.11
CA ALA A 5 -8.26 -4.55 -13.11
C ALA A 5 -6.98 -4.80 -13.88
N ASP A 6 -6.84 -4.13 -15.02
CA ASP A 6 -5.77 -4.39 -15.96
C ASP A 6 -4.48 -3.81 -15.38
N PHE A 7 -3.84 -4.60 -14.52
CA PHE A 7 -2.71 -4.14 -13.71
C PHE A 7 -1.43 -3.97 -14.54
N GLN A 8 -1.45 -4.26 -15.85
CA GLN A 8 -0.27 -4.25 -16.72
C GLN A 8 0.46 -2.91 -16.76
N GLN A 9 -0.23 -1.80 -16.48
CA GLN A 9 0.36 -0.46 -16.43
C GLN A 9 1.09 -0.15 -15.12
N HIS A 10 1.02 -1.05 -14.14
CA HIS A 10 1.71 -0.93 -12.86
C HIS A 10 3.06 -1.67 -12.90
N THR A 11 3.99 -1.25 -12.04
CA THR A 11 5.24 -1.98 -11.85
C THR A 11 4.96 -3.39 -11.32
N PRO A 12 5.83 -4.39 -11.57
CA PRO A 12 5.59 -5.77 -11.12
C PRO A 12 5.25 -5.89 -9.62
N MET A 13 5.91 -5.08 -8.79
CA MET A 13 5.65 -5.00 -7.36
C MET A 13 4.22 -4.49 -7.06
N MET A 14 3.79 -3.41 -7.72
CA MET A 14 2.43 -2.88 -7.54
C MET A 14 1.35 -3.82 -8.07
N GLN A 15 1.63 -4.58 -9.14
CA GLN A 15 0.72 -5.63 -9.61
C GLN A 15 0.52 -6.73 -8.57
N GLN A 16 1.57 -7.09 -7.83
CA GLN A 16 1.47 -8.05 -6.74
C GLN A 16 0.66 -7.49 -5.57
N TYR A 17 0.98 -6.26 -5.13
CA TYR A 17 0.23 -5.57 -4.07
C TYR A 17 -1.27 -5.49 -4.38
N LEU A 18 -1.63 -5.03 -5.58
CA LEU A 18 -3.02 -4.86 -5.97
C LEU A 18 -3.77 -6.19 -6.10
N ARG A 19 -3.11 -7.26 -6.57
CA ARG A 19 -3.69 -8.61 -6.58
C ARG A 19 -3.96 -9.16 -5.18
N LEU A 20 -3.09 -8.89 -4.22
CA LEU A 20 -3.30 -9.26 -2.82
C LEU A 20 -4.43 -8.42 -2.21
N LYS A 21 -4.42 -7.11 -2.43
CA LYS A 21 -5.46 -6.20 -1.95
C LYS A 21 -6.85 -6.54 -2.50
N ALA A 22 -6.94 -6.97 -3.76
CA ALA A 22 -8.20 -7.41 -4.36
C ALA A 22 -8.85 -8.61 -3.65
N GLN A 23 -8.07 -9.44 -2.94
CA GLN A 23 -8.59 -10.54 -2.12
C GLN A 23 -9.10 -10.06 -0.75
N TYR A 24 -8.59 -8.92 -0.27
CA TYR A 24 -8.92 -8.33 1.03
C TYR A 24 -9.21 -6.82 0.91
N PRO A 25 -10.27 -6.42 0.16
CA PRO A 25 -10.51 -5.01 -0.18
C PRO A 25 -10.73 -4.12 1.05
N GLU A 26 -11.32 -4.67 2.12
CA GLU A 26 -11.68 -3.94 3.34
C GLU A 26 -10.56 -3.87 4.39
N LEU A 27 -9.48 -4.65 4.23
CA LEU A 27 -8.39 -4.73 5.22
C LEU A 27 -7.20 -3.86 4.80
N LEU A 28 -6.55 -3.20 5.75
CA LEU A 28 -5.26 -2.55 5.48
C LEU A 28 -4.19 -3.60 5.19
N LEU A 29 -3.55 -3.50 4.02
CA LEU A 29 -2.50 -4.43 3.63
C LEU A 29 -1.11 -3.87 3.98
N PHE A 30 -0.50 -4.39 5.03
CA PHE A 30 0.89 -4.11 5.40
C PHE A 30 1.83 -4.90 4.49
N TYR A 31 2.34 -4.28 3.44
CA TYR A 31 3.22 -4.93 2.47
C TYR A 31 4.69 -4.75 2.86
N ARG A 32 5.37 -5.84 3.20
CA ARG A 32 6.77 -5.77 3.64
C ARG A 32 7.72 -5.54 2.46
N MET A 33 8.50 -4.46 2.54
CA MET A 33 9.62 -4.18 1.64
C MET A 33 10.88 -3.89 2.45
N GLY A 34 11.76 -4.89 2.55
CA GLY A 34 12.95 -4.81 3.39
C GLY A 34 12.58 -4.61 4.86
N ASP A 35 13.03 -3.49 5.42
CA ASP A 35 12.87 -3.14 6.84
C ASP A 35 11.60 -2.32 7.14
N PHE A 36 10.72 -2.12 6.16
CA PHE A 36 9.46 -1.41 6.35
C PHE A 36 8.25 -2.26 5.95
N TYR A 37 7.15 -2.06 6.65
CA TYR A 37 5.83 -2.36 6.13
C TYR A 37 5.29 -1.10 5.49
N GLU A 38 5.03 -1.16 4.18
CA GLU A 38 4.47 -0.05 3.41
C GLU A 38 3.02 -0.35 3.03
N LEU A 39 2.21 0.69 3.05
CA LEU A 39 0.84 0.71 2.55
C LEU A 39 0.79 1.70 1.38
N PHE A 40 -0.05 1.41 0.39
CA PHE A 40 -0.14 2.22 -0.82
C PHE A 40 -1.57 2.71 -1.10
N PHE A 41 -1.66 3.84 -1.83
CA PHE A 41 -2.90 4.47 -2.27
C PHE A 41 -3.84 4.80 -1.10
N GLU A 42 -5.07 4.30 -1.13
CA GLU A 42 -6.07 4.57 -0.10
C GLU A 42 -5.67 4.00 1.27
N ASP A 43 -5.01 2.84 1.29
CA ASP A 43 -4.53 2.23 2.53
C ASP A 43 -3.47 3.12 3.19
N ALA A 44 -2.62 3.78 2.40
CA ALA A 44 -1.65 4.74 2.91
C ALA A 44 -2.33 5.92 3.62
N GLU A 45 -3.38 6.47 3.01
CA GLU A 45 -4.12 7.60 3.57
C GLU A 45 -4.92 7.24 4.82
N LYS A 46 -5.46 6.02 4.86
CA LYS A 46 -6.15 5.49 6.03
C LYS A 46 -5.17 5.23 7.16
N ALA A 47 -4.07 4.53 6.89
CA ALA A 47 -3.04 4.23 7.88
C ALA A 47 -2.40 5.50 8.44
N ALA A 48 -2.07 6.49 7.60
CA ALA A 48 -1.53 7.77 8.05
C ALA A 48 -2.44 8.47 9.07
N ARG A 49 -3.76 8.42 8.86
CA ARG A 49 -4.75 9.01 9.77
C ARG A 49 -5.00 8.19 11.03
N LEU A 50 -5.03 6.86 10.91
CA LEU A 50 -5.36 5.95 12.02
C LEU A 50 -4.17 5.72 12.95
N LEU A 51 -2.96 5.68 12.39
CA LEU A 51 -1.74 5.30 13.09
C LEU A 51 -0.83 6.50 13.38
N ASP A 52 -1.24 7.70 12.98
CA ASP A 52 -0.47 8.94 13.09
C ASP A 52 0.95 8.84 12.49
N ILE A 53 1.03 8.24 11.29
CA ILE A 53 2.28 8.08 10.54
C ILE A 53 2.31 8.99 9.31
N THR A 54 3.51 9.37 8.90
CA THR A 54 3.71 10.30 7.79
C THR A 54 3.21 9.72 6.47
N LEU A 55 2.25 10.42 5.84
CA LEU A 55 1.85 10.17 4.45
C LEU A 55 2.86 10.82 3.51
N THR A 56 3.41 10.03 2.59
CA THR A 56 4.35 10.49 1.56
C THR A 56 3.88 10.05 0.17
N SER A 57 4.63 10.42 -0.87
CA SER A 57 4.37 9.97 -2.23
C SER A 57 5.67 9.65 -2.95
N ARG A 58 5.68 8.56 -3.72
CA ARG A 58 6.87 8.12 -4.47
C ARG A 58 6.52 7.80 -5.92
N GLY A 59 7.32 8.34 -6.84
CA GLY A 59 7.25 7.99 -8.26
C GLY A 59 5.84 8.13 -8.85
N GLN A 60 5.58 7.37 -9.91
CA GLN A 60 4.26 7.27 -10.52
C GLN A 60 4.02 5.82 -10.97
N SER A 61 2.77 5.37 -10.90
CA SER A 61 2.32 4.08 -11.42
C SER A 61 1.00 4.28 -12.17
N ALA A 62 0.89 3.72 -13.38
CA ALA A 62 -0.25 3.99 -14.28
C ALA A 62 -0.56 5.50 -14.44
N GLY A 63 0.49 6.33 -14.53
CA GLY A 63 0.36 7.79 -14.68
C GLY A 63 -0.12 8.54 -13.43
N ARG A 64 -0.23 7.88 -12.27
CA ARG A 64 -0.65 8.50 -11.00
C ARG A 64 0.45 8.41 -9.94
N PRO A 65 0.67 9.45 -9.11
CA PRO A 65 1.58 9.36 -7.97
C PRO A 65 1.16 8.25 -7.00
N ILE A 66 2.12 7.47 -6.51
CA ILE A 66 1.85 6.43 -5.52
C ILE A 66 1.90 7.10 -4.14
N ARG A 67 0.74 7.28 -3.50
CA ARG A 67 0.68 7.66 -2.07
C ARG A 67 1.14 6.46 -1.25
N MET A 68 2.01 6.70 -0.28
CA MET A 68 2.58 5.65 0.56
C MET A 68 2.76 6.12 2.00
N ALA A 69 2.54 5.20 2.93
CA ALA A 69 2.83 5.38 4.35
C ALA A 69 3.53 4.11 4.84
N GLY A 70 4.45 4.22 5.79
CA GLY A 70 5.25 3.07 6.20
C GLY A 70 5.62 3.08 7.66
N VAL A 71 5.77 1.88 8.21
CA VAL A 71 6.18 1.62 9.60
C VAL A 71 7.44 0.75 9.58
N PRO A 72 8.48 1.07 10.37
CA PRO A 72 9.64 0.20 10.52
C PRO A 72 9.23 -1.18 11.04
N TYR A 73 9.80 -2.27 10.51
CA TYR A 73 9.37 -3.63 10.86
C TYR A 73 9.46 -3.89 12.36
N HIS A 74 10.48 -3.35 13.03
CA HIS A 74 10.71 -3.53 14.46
C HIS A 74 9.66 -2.80 15.32
N ALA A 75 8.98 -1.81 14.76
CA ALA A 75 7.99 -1.00 15.47
C ALA A 75 6.54 -1.43 15.15
N VAL A 76 6.33 -2.31 14.17
CA VAL A 76 4.99 -2.66 13.66
C VAL A 76 4.05 -3.17 14.74
N GLU A 77 4.58 -3.90 15.72
CA GLU A 77 3.79 -4.51 16.79
C GLU A 77 3.05 -3.48 17.66
N GLN A 78 3.53 -2.23 17.72
CA GLN A 78 2.87 -1.15 18.43
C GLN A 78 1.62 -0.61 17.70
N TYR A 79 1.45 -0.98 16.43
CA TYR A 79 0.39 -0.48 15.55
C TYR A 79 -0.63 -1.57 15.15
N LEU A 80 -0.45 -2.80 15.63
CA LEU A 80 -1.36 -3.94 15.41
C LEU A 80 -2.35 -4.08 16.57
#